data_AF-A0A519TBK6-F1
#
_entry.id   AF-A0A519TBK6-F1
#
_cell.length_a   1.000
_cell.length_b   1.000
_cell.length_c   1.000
_cell.angle_alpha   90.00
_cell.angle_beta   90.00
_cell.angle_gamma   90.00
#
_symmetry.space_group_name_H-M   'P 1'
#
loop_
_entity.id
_entity.type
_entity.pdbx_description
1 polymer ?
#
loop_
_entity_poly.entity_id
_entity_poly.type
_entity_poly.pdbx_seq_one_letter_code
_entity_poly.pdbx_strand_id
1 'polypeptide(L)'
;DTGVRAYKGGAPVLNTTATKDILEAALNIHSVEARHNSHFRTVRRGLVANTLGLATAPAVSPYDAAPKSWISLIDNGGPVLPSGAHPAAAVYGAGSPATGTPDASYPANDNTTQAGVNLTTLNTLYTPAAVSEAFDEPLDAATVKTIAKMFVTPASGLFV
;
A
#
# COMPACT_ATOMS: atom_id res chain seq x y z
N ASP A 1 2.35 3.62 -2.91
CA ASP A 1 2.17 2.52 -1.94
C ASP A 1 3.26 1.45 -2.01
N THR A 2 3.56 0.84 -3.17
CA THR A 2 4.59 -0.22 -3.30
C THR A 2 5.93 0.12 -2.66
N GLY A 3 6.49 1.31 -2.91
CA GLY A 3 7.76 1.75 -2.31
C GLY A 3 7.72 1.82 -0.78
N VAL A 4 6.64 2.35 -0.20
CA VAL A 4 6.45 2.39 1.27
C VAL A 4 6.40 0.96 1.83
N ARG A 5 5.61 0.08 1.20
CA ARG A 5 5.38 -1.30 1.64
C ARG A 5 6.61 -2.20 1.49
N ALA A 6 7.50 -1.90 0.53
CA ALA A 6 8.75 -2.64 0.34
C ALA A 6 9.73 -2.51 1.52
N TYR A 7 9.68 -1.40 2.27
CA TYR A 7 10.59 -1.15 3.41
C TYR A 7 9.91 -1.27 4.77
N LYS A 8 8.57 -1.32 4.81
CA LYS A 8 7.81 -1.44 6.06
C LYS A 8 8.12 -2.77 6.74
N GLY A 9 8.20 -2.77 8.07
CA GLY A 9 8.58 -3.97 8.83
C GLY A 9 10.06 -4.36 8.69
N GLY A 10 10.82 -3.76 7.77
CA GLY A 10 12.24 -4.04 7.49
C GLY A 10 13.21 -3.69 8.62
N ALA A 11 12.87 -2.67 9.42
CA ALA A 11 13.80 -2.05 10.37
C ALA A 11 14.36 -3.02 11.44
N PRO A 12 13.58 -3.90 12.09
CA PRO A 12 14.10 -4.87 13.05
C PRO A 12 15.16 -5.82 12.48
N VAL A 13 15.05 -6.22 11.20
CA VAL A 13 16.06 -7.09 10.56
C VAL A 13 17.33 -6.33 10.20
N LEU A 14 17.21 -5.07 9.80
CA LEU A 14 18.36 -4.25 9.43
C LEU A 14 19.03 -3.57 10.65
N ASN A 15 18.45 -3.67 11.84
CA ASN A 15 19.00 -3.10 13.06
C ASN A 15 20.10 -3.98 13.70
N THR A 16 21.10 -4.36 12.90
CA THR A 16 22.30 -5.07 13.37
C THR A 16 23.52 -4.15 13.32
N THR A 17 24.60 -4.49 14.02
CA THR A 17 25.86 -3.72 13.98
C THR A 17 26.47 -3.67 12.56
N ALA A 18 26.22 -4.69 11.73
CA ALA A 18 26.81 -4.81 10.40
C ALA A 18 26.02 -4.12 9.29
N THR A 19 24.80 -3.65 9.56
CA THR A 19 23.86 -3.16 8.53
C THR A 19 23.29 -1.78 8.85
N LYS A 20 23.97 -0.99 9.69
CA LYS A 20 23.50 0.33 10.13
C LYS A 20 23.40 1.34 8.99
N ASP A 21 24.37 1.31 8.08
CA ASP A 21 24.38 2.10 6.85
C ASP A 21 23.20 1.74 5.92
N ILE A 22 22.91 0.45 5.77
CA ILE A 22 21.77 -0.06 4.99
C ILE A 22 20.44 0.35 5.65
N LEU A 23 20.34 0.24 6.98
CA LEU A 23 19.15 0.67 7.72
C LEU A 23 18.89 2.16 7.53
N GLU A 24 19.92 3.00 7.65
CA GLU A 24 19.80 4.44 7.45
C GLU A 24 19.32 4.77 6.03
N ALA A 25 19.92 4.14 5.01
CA ALA A 25 19.48 4.29 3.62
C ALA A 25 18.01 3.84 3.43
N ALA A 26 17.63 2.69 3.99
CA ALA A 26 16.28 2.16 3.91
C ALA A 26 15.24 3.08 4.58
N LEU A 27 15.55 3.64 5.77
CA LEU A 27 14.68 4.58 6.46
C LEU A 27 14.54 5.90 5.70
N ASN A 28 15.64 6.41 5.12
CA ASN A 28 15.61 7.60 4.28
C ASN A 28 14.71 7.40 3.07
N ILE A 29 14.88 6.28 2.34
CA ILE A 29 14.03 5.94 1.18
C ILE A 29 12.57 5.80 1.59
N HIS A 30 12.29 5.05 2.67
CA HIS A 30 10.93 4.86 3.18
C HIS A 30 10.25 6.20 3.49
N SER A 31 10.97 7.14 4.11
CA SER A 31 10.43 8.46 4.42
C SER A 31 10.09 9.29 3.18
N VAL A 32 10.91 9.20 2.13
CA VAL A 32 10.69 9.87 0.84
C VAL A 32 9.48 9.28 0.12
N GLU A 33 9.42 7.96 0.05
CA GLU A 33 8.27 7.24 -0.52
C GLU A 33 6.97 7.58 0.22
N ALA A 34 7.01 7.69 1.55
CA ALA A 34 5.86 8.08 2.35
C ALA A 34 5.40 9.53 2.07
N ARG A 35 6.35 10.47 1.90
CA ARG A 35 6.03 11.87 1.54
C ARG A 35 5.42 11.97 0.15
N HIS A 36 5.99 11.27 -0.84
CA HIS A 36 5.43 11.21 -2.18
C HIS A 36 4.01 10.65 -2.16
N ASN A 37 3.81 9.55 -1.44
CA ASN A 37 2.50 8.94 -1.30
C ASN A 37 1.48 9.90 -0.67
N SER A 38 1.83 10.56 0.44
CA SER A 38 0.98 11.58 1.07
C SER A 38 0.58 12.71 0.12
N HIS A 39 1.54 13.18 -0.69
CA HIS A 39 1.28 14.20 -1.71
C HIS A 39 0.30 13.69 -2.78
N PHE A 40 0.52 12.49 -3.34
CA PHE A 40 -0.40 11.89 -4.31
C PHE A 40 -1.81 11.67 -3.74
N ARG A 41 -1.92 11.20 -2.50
CA ARG A 41 -3.21 11.04 -1.80
C ARG A 41 -3.91 12.40 -1.65
N THR A 42 -3.17 13.46 -1.39
CA THR A 42 -3.70 14.85 -1.32
C THR A 42 -4.19 15.35 -2.67
N VAL A 43 -3.41 15.17 -3.74
CA VAL A 43 -3.84 15.50 -5.11
C VAL A 43 -5.10 14.73 -5.47
N ARG A 44 -5.14 13.42 -5.19
CA ARG A 44 -6.32 12.58 -5.45
C ARG A 44 -7.54 13.09 -4.69
N ARG A 45 -7.43 13.46 -3.40
CA ARG A 45 -8.53 14.11 -2.65
C ARG A 45 -9.03 15.40 -3.29
N GLY A 46 -8.13 16.24 -3.80
CA GLY A 46 -8.50 17.45 -4.52
C GLY A 46 -9.30 17.16 -5.79
N LEU A 47 -8.89 16.14 -6.55
CA LEU A 47 -9.62 15.69 -7.75
C LEU A 47 -10.99 15.09 -7.38
N VAL A 48 -11.07 14.31 -6.29
CA VAL A 48 -12.34 13.80 -5.76
C VAL A 48 -13.26 14.95 -5.40
N ALA A 49 -12.77 15.95 -4.67
CA ALA A 49 -13.56 17.10 -4.26
C ALA A 49 -14.11 17.88 -5.46
N ASN A 50 -13.32 18.00 -6.52
CA ASN A 50 -13.76 18.66 -7.76
C ASN A 50 -14.82 17.82 -8.51
N THR A 51 -14.67 16.50 -8.53
CA THR A 51 -15.56 15.59 -9.28
C THR A 51 -16.84 15.22 -8.52
N LEU A 52 -16.76 15.05 -7.19
CA LEU A 52 -17.83 14.52 -6.32
C LEU A 52 -18.33 15.52 -5.27
N GLY A 53 -17.78 16.74 -5.23
CA GLY A 53 -18.23 17.82 -4.34
C GLY A 53 -17.72 17.78 -2.90
N LEU A 54 -16.98 16.73 -2.47
CA LEU A 54 -16.38 16.66 -1.12
C LEU A 54 -15.04 15.90 -1.10
N ALA A 55 -14.02 16.44 -0.41
CA ALA A 55 -12.68 15.85 -0.31
C ALA A 55 -12.61 14.55 0.53
N THR A 56 -13.63 14.34 1.37
CA THR A 56 -13.81 13.14 2.20
C THR A 56 -14.96 12.26 1.71
N ALA A 57 -15.50 12.55 0.51
CA ALA A 57 -16.58 11.74 -0.05
C ALA A 57 -16.11 10.27 -0.10
N PRO A 58 -16.81 9.34 0.58
CA PRO A 58 -16.53 7.93 0.41
C PRO A 58 -16.74 7.60 -1.06
N ALA A 59 -15.93 6.69 -1.58
CA ALA A 59 -16.10 6.26 -2.95
C ALA A 59 -17.50 5.70 -3.16
N VAL A 60 -18.22 6.30 -4.09
CA VAL A 60 -19.53 5.84 -4.50
C VAL A 60 -19.34 4.68 -5.47
N SER A 61 -20.12 3.61 -5.30
CA SER A 61 -20.19 2.53 -6.28
C SER A 61 -20.70 3.08 -7.62
N PRO A 62 -20.13 2.67 -8.77
CA PRO A 62 -19.09 1.65 -8.90
C PRO A 62 -17.70 2.23 -8.56
N TYR A 63 -16.91 1.44 -7.82
CA TYR A 63 -15.68 1.89 -7.15
C TYR A 63 -14.53 2.30 -8.10
N ASP A 64 -14.74 2.12 -9.40
CA ASP A 64 -13.90 2.52 -10.54
C ASP A 64 -14.31 3.87 -11.16
N ALA A 65 -15.47 4.43 -10.83
CA ALA A 65 -16.03 5.63 -11.47
C ALA A 65 -15.43 6.95 -10.97
N ALA A 66 -14.77 6.97 -9.80
CA ALA A 66 -14.19 8.19 -9.27
C ALA A 66 -12.81 7.95 -8.63
N PRO A 67 -11.89 8.93 -8.73
CA PRO A 67 -10.61 8.84 -8.03
C PRO A 67 -10.90 8.73 -6.53
N LYS A 68 -10.14 7.90 -5.82
CA LYS A 68 -10.14 7.84 -4.35
C LYS A 68 -8.85 8.40 -3.78
N SER A 69 -8.91 8.91 -2.55
CA SER A 69 -7.70 9.26 -1.78
C SER A 69 -6.77 8.08 -1.55
N TRP A 70 -7.31 6.88 -1.50
CA TRP A 70 -6.71 5.62 -1.06
C TRP A 70 -7.34 4.47 -1.87
N ILE A 71 -6.59 3.41 -2.13
CA ILE A 71 -7.09 2.24 -2.87
C ILE A 71 -7.40 1.17 -1.83
N SER A 72 -8.58 0.57 -1.91
CA SER A 72 -8.97 -0.49 -0.99
C SER A 72 -9.27 -1.80 -1.68
N LEU A 73 -9.28 -2.90 -0.92
CA LEU A 73 -9.53 -4.25 -1.44
C LEU A 73 -10.88 -4.40 -2.15
N ILE A 74 -11.89 -3.64 -1.71
CA ILE A 74 -13.22 -3.60 -2.34
C ILE A 74 -13.19 -2.95 -3.73
N ASP A 75 -12.08 -2.33 -4.12
CA ASP A 75 -11.92 -1.62 -5.39
C ASP A 75 -11.38 -2.51 -6.50
N ASN A 76 -11.21 -3.81 -6.23
CA ASN A 76 -10.67 -4.78 -7.18
C ASN A 76 -9.37 -4.30 -7.86
N GLY A 77 -8.51 -3.62 -7.09
CA GLY A 77 -7.25 -3.09 -7.60
C GLY A 77 -7.31 -1.71 -8.26
N GLY A 78 -8.38 -0.95 -8.05
CA GLY A 78 -8.49 0.44 -8.48
C GLY A 78 -8.75 0.62 -9.99
N PRO A 79 -8.49 1.81 -10.56
CA PRO A 79 -8.84 2.14 -11.94
C PRO A 79 -8.27 1.15 -12.96
N VAL A 80 -9.12 0.76 -13.91
CA VAL A 80 -8.78 -0.15 -15.01
C VAL A 80 -7.95 0.62 -16.05
N LEU A 81 -6.79 0.09 -16.45
CA LEU A 81 -6.06 0.63 -17.59
C LEU A 81 -6.83 0.35 -18.90
N PRO A 82 -6.57 1.08 -20.01
CA PRO A 82 -7.12 0.73 -21.32
C PRO A 82 -6.85 -0.71 -21.78
N SER A 83 -5.81 -1.35 -21.21
CA SER A 83 -5.47 -2.76 -21.43
C SER A 83 -6.32 -3.76 -20.61
N GLY A 84 -7.23 -3.30 -19.76
CA GLY A 84 -7.99 -4.12 -18.82
C GLY A 84 -7.23 -4.50 -17.56
N ALA A 85 -5.97 -4.06 -17.40
CA ALA A 85 -5.14 -4.41 -16.24
C ALA A 85 -5.46 -3.55 -15.00
N HIS A 86 -5.37 -4.17 -13.83
CA HIS A 86 -5.48 -3.53 -12.51
C HIS A 86 -4.14 -3.56 -11.77
N PRO A 87 -3.18 -2.68 -12.06
CA PRO A 87 -1.84 -2.73 -11.48
C PRO A 87 -1.85 -2.50 -9.96
N ALA A 88 -2.85 -1.79 -9.43
CA ALA A 88 -3.01 -1.63 -7.98
C ALA A 88 -3.59 -2.89 -7.30
N ALA A 89 -4.11 -3.87 -8.03
CA ALA A 89 -4.49 -5.18 -7.48
C ALA A 89 -3.28 -5.93 -6.92
N ALA A 90 -2.13 -5.82 -7.58
CA ALA A 90 -0.90 -6.47 -7.11
C ALA A 90 -0.39 -5.87 -5.79
N VAL A 91 -0.75 -4.62 -5.50
CA VAL A 91 -0.49 -3.98 -4.21
C VAL A 91 -1.56 -4.42 -3.21
N TYR A 92 -2.84 -4.18 -3.51
CA TYR A 92 -3.88 -4.26 -2.50
C TYR A 92 -4.54 -5.64 -2.34
N GLY A 93 -4.39 -6.56 -3.30
CA GLY A 93 -4.93 -7.92 -3.31
C GLY A 93 -3.90 -9.03 -3.11
N ALA A 94 -2.71 -8.73 -2.58
CA ALA A 94 -1.70 -9.74 -2.27
C ALA A 94 -2.19 -10.63 -1.11
N GLY A 95 -3.00 -11.64 -1.43
CA GLY A 95 -3.42 -12.71 -0.52
C GLY A 95 -2.30 -13.71 -0.18
N SER A 96 -1.05 -13.28 -0.29
CA SER A 96 0.11 -14.03 0.17
C SER A 96 0.81 -13.13 1.18
N PRO A 97 0.73 -13.46 2.48
CA PRO A 97 1.56 -12.79 3.49
C PRO A 97 2.99 -12.79 3.00
N ALA A 98 3.72 -11.70 3.26
CA ALA A 98 5.11 -11.64 2.86
C ALA A 98 5.89 -12.79 3.52
N THR A 99 6.23 -13.88 2.82
CA THR A 99 6.90 -15.01 3.45
C THR A 99 8.40 -14.70 3.60
N GLY A 100 8.91 -14.63 4.84
CA GLY A 100 10.34 -14.45 5.11
C GLY A 100 10.64 -13.57 6.34
N THR A 101 11.92 -13.23 6.52
CA THR A 101 12.40 -12.30 7.55
C THR A 101 12.64 -10.90 6.95
N PRO A 102 12.21 -9.80 7.62
CA PRO A 102 11.46 -9.72 8.88
C PRO A 102 9.95 -9.92 8.70
N ASP A 103 9.47 -10.98 9.32
CA ASP A 103 8.08 -11.35 9.63
C ASP A 103 7.06 -11.57 8.49
N ALA A 104 6.52 -12.80 8.52
CA ALA A 104 5.46 -13.37 7.71
C ALA A 104 4.06 -13.25 8.31
N SER A 105 3.87 -12.37 9.30
CA SER A 105 2.63 -12.23 10.08
C SER A 105 1.92 -10.91 9.77
N TYR A 106 1.68 -10.66 8.48
CA TYR A 106 0.76 -9.60 8.09
C TYR A 106 -0.37 -10.24 7.30
N PRO A 107 -1.61 -10.23 7.85
CA PRO A 107 -2.78 -10.65 7.09
C PRO A 107 -2.87 -9.81 5.81
N ALA A 108 -3.71 -10.22 4.87
CA ALA A 108 -3.98 -9.40 3.71
C ALA A 108 -4.44 -7.97 4.13
N ASN A 109 -4.65 -7.05 3.18
CA ASN A 109 -5.07 -5.67 3.48
C ASN A 109 -6.49 -5.56 4.10
N ASP A 110 -7.02 -6.64 4.65
CA ASP A 110 -8.22 -6.78 5.45
C ASP A 110 -7.92 -6.86 6.97
N ASN A 111 -6.65 -6.70 7.38
CA ASN A 111 -6.29 -6.70 8.79
C ASN A 111 -6.97 -5.56 9.56
N THR A 112 -7.82 -5.92 10.53
CA THR A 112 -8.45 -4.96 11.44
C THR A 112 -7.92 -5.03 12.87
N THR A 113 -6.93 -5.89 13.14
CA THR A 113 -6.39 -6.15 14.47
C THR A 113 -4.93 -5.73 14.56
N GLN A 114 -4.59 -4.90 15.55
CA GLN A 114 -3.23 -4.45 15.80
C GLN A 114 -2.85 -4.74 17.25
N ALA A 115 -1.70 -5.38 17.45
CA ALA A 115 -1.22 -5.80 18.78
C ALA A 115 -2.27 -6.57 19.61
N GLY A 116 -3.08 -7.41 18.96
CA GLY A 116 -4.15 -8.20 19.60
C GLY A 116 -5.44 -7.43 19.88
N VAL A 117 -5.53 -6.14 19.52
CA VAL A 117 -6.73 -5.33 19.68
C VAL A 117 -7.45 -5.19 18.34
N ASN A 118 -8.70 -5.64 18.27
CA ASN A 118 -9.55 -5.38 17.11
C ASN A 118 -9.98 -3.91 17.13
N LEU A 119 -9.54 -3.14 16.16
CA LEU A 119 -9.74 -1.69 16.15
C LEU A 119 -11.18 -1.30 15.80
N THR A 120 -11.94 -2.16 15.11
CA THR A 120 -13.35 -1.87 14.77
C THR A 120 -14.26 -1.86 16.00
N THR A 121 -13.81 -2.39 17.14
CA THR A 121 -14.59 -2.41 18.40
C THR A 121 -14.31 -1.18 19.27
N LEU A 122 -13.28 -0.40 18.97
CA LEU A 122 -12.87 0.76 19.77
C LEU A 122 -13.77 1.98 19.54
N ASN A 123 -14.42 2.08 18.38
CA ASN A 123 -15.34 3.16 18.05
C ASN A 123 -16.30 2.71 16.95
N THR A 124 -17.60 3.02 17.06
CA THR A 124 -18.60 2.69 16.04
C THR A 124 -18.38 3.39 14.70
N LEU A 125 -17.57 4.45 14.67
CA LEU A 125 -17.15 5.13 13.44
C LEU A 125 -16.00 4.41 12.70
N TYR A 126 -15.32 3.45 13.34
CA TYR A 126 -14.20 2.71 12.76
C TYR A 126 -14.73 1.53 11.95
N THR A 127 -15.04 1.80 10.68
CA THR A 127 -15.47 0.75 9.74
C THR A 127 -14.30 -0.20 9.44
N PRO A 128 -14.56 -1.49 9.15
CA PRO A 128 -13.50 -2.43 8.76
C PRO A 128 -12.63 -1.92 7.60
N ALA A 129 -13.27 -1.31 6.60
CA ALA A 129 -12.58 -0.67 5.48
C ALA A 129 -11.66 0.46 5.95
N ALA A 130 -12.16 1.38 6.79
CA ALA A 130 -11.34 2.48 7.24
C ALA A 130 -10.19 2.07 8.15
N VAL A 131 -10.40 1.03 8.96
CA VAL A 131 -9.35 0.44 9.79
C VAL A 131 -8.29 -0.22 8.93
N SER A 132 -8.68 -1.11 8.02
CA SER A 132 -7.70 -1.88 7.26
C SER A 132 -6.89 -1.00 6.30
N GLU A 133 -7.52 0.05 5.76
CA GLU A 133 -6.86 1.03 4.90
C GLU A 133 -5.96 2.02 5.68
N ALA A 134 -6.07 2.09 7.01
CA ALA A 134 -5.16 2.89 7.85
C ALA A 134 -3.77 2.23 8.02
N PHE A 135 -3.67 0.92 7.73
CA PHE A 135 -2.44 0.16 7.88
C PHE A 135 -2.02 -0.45 6.54
N ASP A 136 -1.06 0.19 5.86
CA ASP A 136 -0.41 -0.41 4.69
C ASP A 136 0.41 -1.63 5.16
N GLU A 137 0.12 -2.87 4.78
CA GLU A 137 0.91 -4.03 5.23
C GLU A 137 2.22 -4.16 4.43
N PRO A 138 3.32 -4.77 4.90
CA PRO A 138 4.52 -4.95 4.07
C PRO A 138 4.29 -5.86 2.86
N LEU A 139 5.17 -5.77 1.87
CA LEU A 139 5.20 -6.66 0.69
C LEU A 139 6.49 -7.46 0.66
N ASP A 140 6.43 -8.72 0.24
CA ASP A 140 7.63 -9.51 -0.01
C ASP A 140 8.39 -9.02 -1.25
N ALA A 141 9.68 -9.33 -1.29
CA ALA A 141 10.56 -8.92 -2.37
C ALA A 141 10.13 -9.45 -3.75
N ALA A 142 9.54 -10.65 -3.85
CA ALA A 142 9.09 -11.19 -5.14
C ALA A 142 7.88 -10.44 -5.67
N THR A 143 6.92 -10.09 -4.81
CA THR A 143 5.78 -9.24 -5.17
C THR A 143 6.24 -7.83 -5.55
N VAL A 144 7.14 -7.20 -4.77
CA VAL A 144 7.70 -5.88 -5.09
C VAL A 144 8.39 -5.90 -6.46
N LYS A 145 9.23 -6.91 -6.74
CA LYS A 145 9.90 -7.07 -8.04
C LYS A 145 8.90 -7.26 -9.17
N THR A 146 7.85 -8.05 -8.96
CA THR A 146 6.80 -8.28 -9.97
C THR A 146 6.09 -6.97 -10.32
N ILE A 147 5.77 -6.14 -9.34
CA ILE A 147 5.17 -4.82 -9.55
C ILE A 147 6.16 -3.88 -10.25
N ALA A 148 7.42 -3.83 -9.77
CA ALA A 148 8.44 -2.96 -10.33
C ALA A 148 8.74 -3.27 -11.81
N LYS A 149 8.65 -4.54 -12.21
CA LYS A 149 8.83 -4.99 -13.60
C LYS A 149 7.81 -4.41 -14.57
N MET A 150 6.64 -3.96 -14.10
CA MET A 150 5.63 -3.31 -14.94
C MET A 150 6.07 -1.92 -15.44
N PHE A 151 7.08 -1.32 -14.81
CA PHE A 151 7.55 0.05 -15.09
C PHE A 151 8.93 0.10 -15.77
N VAL A 152 9.48 -1.05 -16.17
CA VAL A 152 10.74 -1.14 -16.90
C VAL A 152 10.54 -1.87 -18.22
N THR A 153 11.45 -1.67 -19.16
CA THR A 153 11.40 -2.39 -20.44
C THR A 153 11.71 -3.87 -20.23
N PRO A 154 11.15 -4.79 -21.05
CA PRO A 154 11.44 -6.23 -20.94
C PRO A 154 12.93 -6.59 -21.11
N ALA A 155 13.71 -5.73 -21.75
CA ALA A 155 15.16 -5.89 -21.93
C ALA A 155 15.98 -5.38 -20.73
N SER A 156 15.34 -4.80 -19.71
CA SER A 156 16.04 -4.24 -18.55
C SER A 156 16.61 -5.35 -17.65
N GLY A 157 17.86 -5.17 -17.21
CA GLY A 157 18.49 -5.98 -16.17
C GLY A 157 18.15 -5.52 -14.74
N LEU A 158 17.12 -4.67 -14.56
CA LEU A 158 16.66 -4.23 -13.24
C LEU A 158 15.62 -5.21 -12.68
N PHE A 159 15.65 -5.42 -11.36
CA PHE A 159 14.70 -6.28 -10.63
C PHE A 159 14.68 -7.76 -11.04
N VAL A 160 15.75 -8.24 -11.70
CA VAL A 160 15.92 -9.67 -12.06
C VAL A 160 15.95 -10.56 -10.81
#